data_AF-A0A0R1WD51-F1
#
_entry.id   AF-A0A0R1WD51-F1
#
_cell.length_a   1.000
_cell.length_b   1.000
_cell.length_c   1.000
_cell.angle_alpha   90.00
_cell.angle_beta   90.00
_cell.angle_gamma   90.00
#
_symmetry.space_group_name_H-M   'P 1'
#
loop_
_entity.id
_entity.type
_entity.pdbx_description
1 polymer ?
#
loop_
_entity_poly.entity_id
_entity_poly.type
_entity_poly.pdbx_seq_one_letter_code
_entity_poly.pdbx_strand_id
1 'polypeptide(L)'
;MISKKIAREALSTIAVLTTATALGVATSTSAKADSNNSTPDNSAVTTNTNEAQSQQQATVSAQSAANTAVATANTIQQQKTAVGDAQASQTTAQKNLANAQDALTTANQNLAAAQNKVNQLQNKIDYYANTRAMPTFTFTPEQTAATQRFINDVAPIMRSGNFNSNDFYRLSSFAAWQAAMTTRQGLNWQDQNGDDQKIILDLDHLTADQVNTLSKFTAAILNQVRQQLGIAGTVGTAVATSGMGDVAQEVATLYGERTDTAAHHYIYALKKAAFDHGMTNQYATAADMVTRGSNSLGESLLTDGNVNYTNRMTMAQAKNAIARAVNDMLFNDRGSAMGHAMSLLGVYSILPDSQGRTVDYVGTSISYNDINFNTDRPDKAPNVYPSHLIHFMQYTSWEIASHNSASERAKQAQSGLTHVLDEYDDIADPAALEQALDDIAVARGEYYRAQNSPSKRPKGPFNCSGGPANSYQRLPSRPEKAEPNAG
;
A
#
# COMPACT_ATOMS: atom_id res chain seq x y z
N MET A 1 -3.97 -27.25 51.11
CA MET A 1 -4.28 -27.76 52.46
C MET A 1 -3.50 -29.03 52.87
N ILE A 2 -2.51 -29.51 52.09
CA ILE A 2 -1.78 -30.76 52.40
C ILE A 2 -0.53 -30.52 53.29
N SER A 3 -0.04 -29.29 53.37
CA SER A 3 1.24 -28.97 54.03
C SER A 3 1.19 -28.85 55.58
N LYS A 4 0.01 -28.70 56.19
CA LYS A 4 -0.14 -28.60 57.66
C LYS A 4 -0.32 -29.94 58.38
N LYS A 5 -0.63 -31.03 57.65
CA LYS A 5 -0.91 -32.35 58.24
C LYS A 5 0.39 -33.12 58.55
N ILE A 6 1.41 -32.98 57.70
CA ILE A 6 2.71 -33.68 57.84
C ILE A 6 3.60 -33.05 58.93
N ALA A 7 3.45 -31.75 59.21
CA ALA A 7 4.21 -31.08 60.27
C ALA A 7 3.74 -31.43 61.70
N ARG A 8 2.48 -31.86 61.89
CA ARG A 8 1.96 -32.25 63.22
C ARG A 8 2.37 -33.66 63.64
N GLU A 9 2.55 -34.59 62.70
CA GLU A 9 2.97 -35.97 63.00
C GLU A 9 4.47 -36.10 63.30
N ALA A 10 5.31 -35.17 62.83
CA ALA A 10 6.74 -35.14 63.16
C ALA A 10 7.03 -34.58 64.57
N LEU A 11 6.17 -33.70 65.10
CA LEU A 11 6.34 -33.08 66.42
C LEU A 11 5.84 -33.99 67.56
N SER A 12 4.88 -34.89 67.33
CA SER A 12 4.43 -35.84 68.36
C SER A 12 5.45 -36.94 68.63
N THR A 13 6.26 -37.30 67.64
CA THR A 13 7.24 -38.40 67.74
C THR A 13 8.52 -37.97 68.49
N ILE A 14 8.81 -36.67 68.55
CA ILE A 14 9.95 -36.11 69.29
C ILE A 14 9.64 -35.96 70.80
N ALA A 15 8.36 -35.77 71.18
CA ALA A 15 7.96 -35.65 72.58
C ALA A 15 8.02 -36.97 73.37
N VAL A 16 8.07 -38.12 72.69
CA VAL A 16 8.15 -39.45 73.33
C VAL A 16 9.59 -39.82 73.74
N LEU A 17 10.60 -39.11 73.23
CA LEU A 17 12.01 -39.40 73.54
C LEU A 17 12.58 -38.68 74.77
N THR A 18 11.84 -37.76 75.41
CA THR A 18 12.36 -37.00 76.57
C THR A 18 11.97 -37.58 77.92
N THR A 19 11.17 -38.65 77.98
CA THR A 19 10.65 -39.22 79.24
C THR A 19 11.24 -40.58 79.64
N ALA A 20 12.15 -41.16 78.86
CA ALA A 20 12.73 -42.49 79.15
C ALA A 20 14.15 -42.44 79.76
N THR A 21 14.75 -41.27 79.95
CA THR A 21 16.13 -41.11 80.46
C THR A 21 16.24 -40.82 81.95
N ALA A 22 15.16 -40.90 82.73
CA ALA A 22 15.19 -40.61 84.16
C ALA A 22 14.38 -41.62 84.97
N LEU A 23 15.04 -42.72 85.36
CA LEU A 23 14.79 -43.61 86.52
C LEU A 23 15.75 -44.80 86.32
N GLY A 24 17.00 -44.76 86.82
CA GLY A 24 17.36 -44.80 88.24
C GLY A 24 17.77 -46.23 88.59
N VAL A 25 19.02 -46.63 88.34
CA VAL A 25 20.08 -46.76 89.35
C VAL A 25 19.66 -47.59 90.57
N ALA A 26 20.14 -48.82 90.64
CA ALA A 26 20.37 -49.57 91.88
C ALA A 26 21.67 -50.37 91.71
N THR A 27 22.83 -49.75 91.95
CA THR A 27 23.68 -49.94 93.14
C THR A 27 23.82 -51.39 93.61
N SER A 28 24.96 -51.97 93.28
CA SER A 28 25.54 -53.15 93.93
C SER A 28 25.94 -52.82 95.36
N THR A 29 25.47 -53.61 96.32
CA THR A 29 26.03 -53.66 97.68
C THR A 29 26.65 -55.03 97.91
N SER A 30 27.96 -55.02 98.15
CA SER A 30 28.72 -56.14 98.70
C SER A 30 28.38 -56.32 100.18
N ALA A 31 28.16 -57.57 100.59
CA ALA A 31 28.15 -57.98 102.00
C ALA A 31 29.05 -59.21 102.18
N LYS A 32 29.72 -59.20 103.32
CA LYS A 32 30.93 -59.91 103.73
C LYS A 32 30.62 -61.32 104.25
N ALA A 33 31.62 -62.20 104.15
CA ALA A 33 31.60 -63.62 104.53
C ALA A 33 31.24 -63.90 106.01
N ASP A 34 30.55 -65.03 106.27
CA ASP A 34 31.00 -66.01 107.26
C ASP A 34 30.38 -67.42 107.04
N SER A 35 31.02 -68.39 107.69
CA SER A 35 31.13 -69.83 107.42
C SER A 35 29.89 -70.76 107.58
N ASN A 36 30.09 -71.96 107.03
CA ASN A 36 29.54 -73.28 107.38
C ASN A 36 28.25 -73.80 106.71
N ASN A 37 28.51 -74.76 105.81
CA ASN A 37 27.85 -76.06 105.66
C ASN A 37 26.34 -76.07 105.38
N SER A 38 25.97 -76.08 104.10
CA SER A 38 25.25 -77.20 103.45
C SER A 38 24.92 -76.85 101.99
N THR A 39 25.33 -77.74 101.07
CA THR A 39 24.89 -77.91 99.66
C THR A 39 24.37 -76.69 98.88
N PRO A 40 25.08 -76.18 97.86
CA PRO A 40 24.50 -75.25 96.89
C PRO A 40 23.61 -75.98 95.89
N ASP A 41 22.35 -75.57 95.86
CA ASP A 41 21.39 -75.86 94.79
C ASP A 41 21.86 -75.21 93.48
N ASN A 42 22.09 -76.04 92.46
CA ASN A 42 22.67 -75.66 91.17
C ASN A 42 21.70 -74.87 90.26
N SER A 43 20.49 -74.59 90.75
CA SER A 43 19.43 -73.89 90.02
C SER A 43 19.53 -72.35 90.06
N ALA A 44 20.04 -71.74 91.13
CA ALA A 44 20.07 -70.27 91.28
C ALA A 44 21.16 -69.55 90.45
N VAL A 45 22.30 -70.21 90.21
CA VAL A 45 23.42 -69.65 89.41
C VAL A 45 23.12 -69.72 87.90
N THR A 46 22.38 -70.74 87.47
CA THR A 46 21.91 -70.89 86.08
C THR A 46 20.82 -69.87 85.74
N THR A 47 19.93 -69.51 86.67
CA THR A 47 18.92 -68.46 86.44
C THR A 47 19.53 -67.06 86.25
N ASN A 48 20.48 -66.65 87.10
CA ASN A 48 21.12 -65.33 87.01
C ASN A 48 22.01 -65.17 85.77
N THR A 49 22.64 -66.25 85.31
CA THR A 49 23.49 -66.23 84.09
C THR A 49 22.64 -66.12 82.82
N ASN A 50 21.47 -66.78 82.81
CA ASN A 50 20.51 -66.68 81.71
C ASN A 50 19.83 -65.30 81.63
N GLU A 51 19.58 -64.65 82.77
CA GLU A 51 19.04 -63.28 82.81
C GLU A 51 20.07 -62.23 82.34
N ALA A 52 21.34 -62.35 82.74
CA ALA A 52 22.40 -61.45 82.29
C ALA A 52 22.70 -61.61 80.78
N GLN A 53 22.73 -62.85 80.26
CA GLN A 53 22.84 -63.11 78.82
C GLN A 53 21.63 -62.58 78.04
N SER A 54 20.41 -62.74 78.58
CA SER A 54 19.19 -62.20 77.97
C SER A 54 19.19 -60.67 77.93
N GLN A 55 19.68 -60.00 78.99
CA GLN A 55 19.80 -58.53 79.03
C GLN A 55 20.88 -58.01 78.06
N GLN A 56 22.01 -58.71 77.93
CA GLN A 56 23.06 -58.32 76.98
C GLN A 56 22.61 -58.53 75.52
N GLN A 57 21.91 -59.63 75.24
CA GLN A 57 21.29 -59.88 73.93
C GLN A 57 20.21 -58.84 73.58
N ALA A 58 19.41 -58.43 74.58
CA ALA A 58 18.42 -57.35 74.43
C ALA A 58 19.09 -55.99 74.16
N THR A 59 20.21 -55.70 74.82
CA THR A 59 20.97 -54.45 74.64
C THR A 59 21.61 -54.38 73.24
N VAL A 60 22.22 -55.47 72.76
CA VAL A 60 22.78 -55.55 71.40
C VAL A 60 21.69 -55.43 70.34
N SER A 61 20.53 -56.05 70.57
CA SER A 61 19.38 -55.94 69.67
C SER A 61 18.82 -54.51 69.63
N ALA A 62 18.75 -53.84 70.78
CA ALA A 62 18.34 -52.43 70.87
C ALA A 62 19.32 -51.49 70.18
N GLN A 63 20.63 -51.71 70.32
CA GLN A 63 21.67 -50.92 69.65
C GLN A 63 21.63 -51.11 68.12
N SER A 64 21.44 -52.34 67.66
CA SER A 64 21.22 -52.68 66.24
C SER A 64 20.00 -51.96 65.66
N ALA A 65 18.88 -51.98 66.41
CA ALA A 65 17.66 -51.27 66.03
C ALA A 65 17.87 -49.75 65.99
N ALA A 66 18.59 -49.18 66.97
CA ALA A 66 18.92 -47.75 67.00
C ALA A 66 19.82 -47.33 65.83
N ASN A 67 20.85 -48.12 65.50
CA ASN A 67 21.74 -47.85 64.36
C ASN A 67 20.98 -47.92 63.02
N THR A 68 20.06 -48.89 62.89
CA THR A 68 19.18 -49.01 61.71
C THR A 68 18.23 -47.82 61.60
N ALA A 69 17.69 -47.33 62.73
CA ALA A 69 16.83 -46.15 62.75
C ALA A 69 17.58 -44.88 62.32
N VAL A 70 18.84 -44.70 62.77
CA VAL A 70 19.69 -43.56 62.35
C VAL A 70 20.03 -43.63 60.87
N ALA A 71 20.40 -44.80 60.34
CA ALA A 71 20.67 -44.98 58.92
C ALA A 71 19.43 -44.69 58.04
N THR A 72 18.26 -45.12 58.52
CA THR A 72 16.96 -44.84 57.88
C THR A 72 16.65 -43.34 57.90
N ALA A 73 16.86 -42.66 59.03
CA ALA A 73 16.64 -41.22 59.16
C ALA A 73 17.56 -40.41 58.22
N ASN A 74 18.84 -40.80 58.11
CA ASN A 74 19.79 -40.18 57.17
C ASN A 74 19.37 -40.38 55.72
N THR A 75 18.90 -41.58 55.36
CA THR A 75 18.38 -41.89 54.02
C THR A 75 17.15 -41.04 53.69
N ILE A 76 16.21 -40.92 54.63
CA ILE A 76 15.03 -40.07 54.50
C ILE A 76 15.43 -38.60 54.29
N GLN A 77 16.43 -38.11 55.02
CA GLN A 77 16.90 -36.73 54.89
C GLN A 77 17.56 -36.45 53.52
N GLN A 78 18.33 -37.40 52.98
CA GLN A 78 18.89 -37.32 51.63
C GLN A 78 17.79 -37.32 50.57
N GLN A 79 16.82 -38.22 50.69
CA GLN A 79 15.67 -38.27 49.77
C GLN A 79 14.85 -36.97 49.81
N LYS A 80 14.65 -36.39 50.99
CA LYS A 80 13.95 -35.11 51.16
C LYS A 80 14.67 -33.96 50.44
N THR A 81 16.00 -33.95 50.50
CA THR A 81 16.83 -32.96 49.79
C THR A 81 16.71 -33.14 48.28
N ALA A 82 16.87 -34.38 47.78
CA ALA A 82 16.73 -34.70 46.37
C ALA A 82 15.34 -34.35 45.79
N VAL A 83 14.27 -34.58 46.57
CA VAL A 83 12.91 -34.17 46.19
C VAL A 83 12.78 -32.64 46.14
N GLY A 84 13.40 -31.92 47.08
CA GLY A 84 13.46 -30.46 47.08
C GLY A 84 14.15 -29.89 45.83
N ASP A 85 15.31 -30.45 45.47
CA ASP A 85 16.08 -30.05 44.28
C ASP A 85 15.32 -30.37 42.98
N ALA A 86 14.63 -31.52 42.93
CA ALA A 86 13.77 -31.88 41.81
C ALA A 86 12.58 -30.91 41.66
N GLN A 87 11.96 -30.47 42.77
CA GLN A 87 10.89 -29.48 42.75
C GLN A 87 11.38 -28.10 42.30
N ALA A 88 12.57 -27.67 42.73
CA ALA A 88 13.18 -26.42 42.27
C ALA A 88 13.50 -26.46 40.77
N SER A 89 14.03 -27.59 40.29
CA SER A 89 14.30 -27.84 38.87
C SER A 89 13.01 -27.85 38.03
N GLN A 90 11.95 -28.49 38.53
CA GLN A 90 10.64 -28.49 37.88
C GLN A 90 10.06 -27.08 37.78
N THR A 91 10.15 -26.28 38.85
CA THR A 91 9.69 -24.88 38.86
C THR A 91 10.45 -24.03 37.83
N THR A 92 11.77 -24.23 37.73
CA THR A 92 12.61 -23.53 36.74
C THR A 92 12.25 -23.96 35.31
N ALA A 93 12.02 -25.25 35.08
CA ALA A 93 11.59 -25.76 33.78
C ALA A 93 10.21 -25.23 33.37
N GLN A 94 9.27 -25.13 34.30
CA GLN A 94 7.95 -24.53 34.07
C GLN A 94 8.04 -23.06 33.71
N LYS A 95 8.90 -22.29 34.41
CA LYS A 95 9.15 -20.88 34.08
C LYS A 95 9.78 -20.73 32.69
N ASN A 96 10.75 -21.58 32.34
CA ASN A 96 11.38 -21.56 31.02
C ASN A 96 10.40 -21.93 29.91
N LEU A 97 9.48 -22.87 30.17
CA LEU A 97 8.42 -23.23 29.22
C LEU A 97 7.45 -22.07 28.99
N ALA A 98 7.00 -21.40 30.06
CA ALA A 98 6.15 -20.22 29.96
C ALA A 98 6.82 -19.09 29.15
N ASN A 99 8.09 -18.77 29.46
CA ASN A 99 8.85 -17.77 28.72
C ASN A 99 9.01 -18.15 27.23
N ALA A 100 9.17 -19.44 26.92
CA ALA A 100 9.27 -19.92 25.55
C ALA A 100 7.92 -19.83 24.80
N GLN A 101 6.81 -20.08 25.49
CA GLN A 101 5.45 -19.91 24.93
C GLN A 101 5.14 -18.44 24.65
N ASP A 102 5.53 -17.53 25.54
CA ASP A 102 5.39 -16.08 25.34
C ASP A 102 6.25 -15.58 24.17
N ALA A 103 7.49 -16.06 24.08
CA ALA A 103 8.38 -15.75 22.96
C ALA A 103 7.84 -16.28 21.62
N LEU A 104 7.27 -17.48 21.60
CA LEU A 104 6.63 -18.05 20.41
C LEU A 104 5.39 -17.25 19.98
N THR A 105 4.57 -16.84 20.95
CA THR A 105 3.39 -16.01 20.69
C THR A 105 3.78 -14.67 20.07
N THR A 106 4.79 -14.02 20.64
CA THR A 106 5.34 -12.75 20.13
C THR A 106 5.92 -12.93 18.73
N ALA A 107 6.66 -14.02 18.48
CA ALA A 107 7.23 -14.31 17.16
C ALA A 107 6.13 -14.52 16.10
N ASN A 108 5.06 -15.24 16.44
CA ASN A 108 3.92 -15.46 15.54
C ASN A 108 3.17 -14.16 15.22
N GLN A 109 2.99 -13.27 16.21
CA GLN A 109 2.40 -11.94 15.99
C GLN A 109 3.26 -11.09 15.06
N ASN A 110 4.58 -11.08 15.28
CA ASN A 110 5.52 -10.35 14.44
C ASN A 110 5.55 -10.90 13.00
N LEU A 111 5.48 -12.21 12.82
CA LEU A 111 5.41 -12.85 11.50
C LEU A 111 4.12 -12.46 10.76
N ALA A 112 2.98 -12.49 11.45
CA ALA A 112 1.70 -12.07 10.87
C ALA A 112 1.68 -10.58 10.49
N ALA A 113 2.25 -9.72 11.33
CA ALA A 113 2.38 -8.29 11.05
C ALA A 113 3.29 -8.04 9.83
N ALA A 114 4.43 -8.73 9.75
CA ALA A 114 5.35 -8.64 8.62
C ALA A 114 4.70 -9.14 7.30
N GLN A 115 3.97 -10.25 7.33
CA GLN A 115 3.22 -10.74 6.17
C GLN A 115 2.16 -9.74 5.70
N ASN A 116 1.39 -9.16 6.63
CA ASN A 116 0.40 -8.14 6.30
C ASN A 116 1.05 -6.90 5.68
N LYS A 117 2.21 -6.48 6.18
CA LYS A 117 2.95 -5.35 5.62
C LYS A 117 3.43 -5.61 4.20
N VAL A 118 3.96 -6.81 3.92
CA VAL A 118 4.34 -7.23 2.56
C VAL A 118 3.12 -7.24 1.63
N ASN A 119 1.99 -7.79 2.06
CA ASN A 119 0.76 -7.81 1.26
C ASN A 119 0.23 -6.40 0.96
N GLN A 120 0.25 -5.51 1.94
CA GLN A 120 -0.16 -4.11 1.75
C GLN A 120 0.73 -3.37 0.76
N LEU A 121 2.05 -3.57 0.84
CA LEU A 121 3.01 -2.97 -0.07
C LEU A 121 2.91 -3.57 -1.48
N GLN A 122 2.66 -4.88 -1.59
CA GLN A 122 2.42 -5.53 -2.89
C GLN A 122 1.15 -4.96 -3.55
N ASN A 123 0.07 -4.81 -2.79
CA ASN A 123 -1.16 -4.19 -3.29
C ASN A 123 -0.92 -2.74 -3.75
N LYS A 124 -0.08 -1.97 -3.04
CA LYS A 124 0.32 -0.62 -3.48
C LYS A 124 1.11 -0.65 -4.80
N ILE A 125 2.04 -1.59 -4.95
CA ILE A 125 2.79 -1.75 -6.21
C ILE A 125 1.85 -2.14 -7.33
N ASP A 126 0.98 -3.12 -7.13
CA ASP A 126 0.04 -3.58 -8.16
C ASP A 126 -0.93 -2.44 -8.56
N TYR A 127 -1.34 -1.62 -7.60
CA TYR A 127 -2.13 -0.41 -7.81
C TYR A 127 -1.42 0.60 -8.72
N TYR A 128 -0.16 0.96 -8.43
CA TYR A 128 0.60 1.92 -9.23
C TYR A 128 1.11 1.36 -10.57
N ALA A 129 1.47 0.07 -10.62
CA ALA A 129 2.08 -0.56 -11.78
C ALA A 129 1.08 -1.06 -12.83
N ASN A 130 -0.11 -1.52 -12.42
CA ASN A 130 -1.03 -2.24 -13.32
C ASN A 130 -2.43 -1.62 -13.43
N THR A 131 -2.86 -0.80 -12.45
CA THR A 131 -4.27 -0.42 -12.33
C THR A 131 -4.54 1.05 -12.66
N ARG A 132 -3.52 1.92 -12.70
CA ARG A 132 -3.65 3.37 -12.90
C ARG A 132 -2.61 3.92 -13.89
N ALA A 133 -2.26 3.13 -14.91
CA ALA A 133 -1.22 3.52 -15.87
C ALA A 133 -1.72 4.65 -16.78
N MET A 134 -1.13 5.84 -16.66
CA MET A 134 -1.34 6.95 -17.59
C MET A 134 -0.85 6.60 -19.01
N PRO A 135 -1.46 7.16 -20.07
CA PRO A 135 -0.94 7.00 -21.43
C PRO A 135 0.48 7.54 -21.54
N THR A 136 1.38 6.74 -22.12
CA THR A 136 2.76 7.16 -22.38
C THR A 136 2.86 7.75 -23.79
N PHE A 137 3.17 9.05 -23.86
CA PHE A 137 3.53 9.71 -25.11
C PHE A 137 5.05 9.68 -25.27
N THR A 138 5.51 9.41 -26.48
CA THR A 138 6.93 9.44 -26.84
C THR A 138 7.20 10.57 -27.80
N PHE A 139 8.32 11.26 -27.63
CA PHE A 139 8.73 12.34 -28.52
C PHE A 139 10.13 12.07 -29.04
N THR A 140 10.36 12.31 -30.33
CA THR A 140 11.71 12.28 -30.87
C THR A 140 12.49 13.52 -30.39
N PRO A 141 13.84 13.47 -30.37
CA PRO A 141 14.63 14.66 -30.06
C PRO A 141 14.31 15.86 -30.97
N GLU A 142 13.98 15.60 -32.24
CA GLU A 142 13.55 16.64 -33.18
C GLU A 142 12.21 17.28 -32.79
N GLN A 143 11.22 16.47 -32.42
CA GLN A 143 9.91 16.97 -31.95
C GLN A 143 10.06 17.82 -30.69
N THR A 144 10.85 17.36 -29.73
CA THR A 144 11.14 18.12 -28.50
C THR A 144 11.83 19.43 -28.82
N ALA A 145 12.91 19.41 -29.60
CA ALA A 145 13.67 20.62 -29.95
C ALA A 145 12.86 21.62 -30.78
N ALA A 146 12.09 21.15 -31.76
CA ALA A 146 11.25 22.00 -32.60
C ALA A 146 10.10 22.64 -31.79
N THR A 147 9.49 21.88 -30.87
CA THR A 147 8.45 22.40 -29.97
C THR A 147 9.00 23.46 -29.04
N GLN A 148 10.13 23.20 -28.36
CA GLN A 148 10.77 24.19 -27.48
C GLN A 148 11.11 25.47 -28.23
N ARG A 149 11.67 25.36 -29.45
CA ARG A 149 11.97 26.51 -30.29
C ARG A 149 10.72 27.31 -30.65
N PHE A 150 9.67 26.64 -31.10
CA PHE A 150 8.40 27.28 -31.44
C PHE A 150 7.79 28.01 -30.23
N ILE A 151 7.70 27.34 -29.08
CA ILE A 151 7.18 27.94 -27.84
C ILE A 151 8.01 29.17 -27.43
N ASN A 152 9.34 29.10 -27.51
CA ASN A 152 10.22 30.23 -27.18
C ASN A 152 10.03 31.42 -28.12
N ASP A 153 9.81 31.19 -29.42
CA ASP A 153 9.56 32.25 -30.40
C ASP A 153 8.15 32.85 -30.26
N VAL A 154 7.15 32.04 -29.88
CA VAL A 154 5.77 32.49 -29.66
C VAL A 154 5.61 33.26 -28.35
N ALA A 155 6.34 32.88 -27.30
CA ALA A 155 6.21 33.48 -25.98
C ALA A 155 6.30 35.02 -25.93
N PRO A 156 7.25 35.71 -26.62
CA PRO A 156 7.27 37.16 -26.67
C PRO A 156 6.06 37.76 -27.41
N ILE A 157 5.53 37.08 -28.42
CA ILE A 157 4.31 37.52 -29.13
C ILE A 157 3.10 37.43 -28.20
N MET A 158 2.93 36.29 -27.52
CA MET A 158 1.88 36.10 -26.51
C MET A 158 1.95 37.18 -25.42
N ARG A 159 3.14 37.44 -24.88
CA ARG A 159 3.36 38.43 -23.81
C ARG A 159 3.14 39.88 -24.24
N SER A 160 3.04 40.16 -25.54
CA SER A 160 2.62 41.48 -26.01
C SER A 160 1.15 41.79 -25.69
N GLY A 161 0.33 40.76 -25.41
CA GLY A 161 -1.10 40.88 -25.11
C GLY A 161 -1.97 41.28 -26.31
N ASN A 162 -1.38 41.53 -27.48
CA ASN A 162 -2.08 41.87 -28.72
C ASN A 162 -1.51 41.01 -29.85
N PHE A 163 -2.05 39.79 -29.98
CA PHE A 163 -1.62 38.81 -30.97
C PHE A 163 -2.82 38.34 -31.79
N ASN A 164 -2.53 37.86 -32.99
CA ASN A 164 -3.45 37.06 -33.78
C ASN A 164 -2.76 35.74 -34.17
N SER A 165 -3.52 34.67 -34.44
CA SER A 165 -2.93 33.36 -34.75
C SER A 165 -2.02 33.38 -35.99
N ASN A 166 -2.21 34.31 -36.93
CA ASN A 166 -1.32 34.44 -38.09
C ASN A 166 0.09 34.93 -37.71
N ASP A 167 0.26 35.58 -36.56
CA ASP A 167 1.59 35.98 -36.09
C ASP A 167 2.44 34.74 -35.79
N PHE A 168 1.82 33.67 -35.28
CA PHE A 168 2.50 32.39 -35.04
C PHE A 168 2.81 31.68 -36.35
N TYR A 169 1.85 31.66 -37.30
CA TYR A 169 2.01 30.98 -38.58
C TYR A 169 3.12 31.58 -39.46
N ARG A 170 3.50 32.84 -39.22
CA ARG A 170 4.60 33.51 -39.93
C ARG A 170 5.98 33.16 -39.38
N LEU A 171 6.07 32.53 -38.20
CA LEU A 171 7.35 32.13 -37.62
C LEU A 171 7.96 30.98 -38.41
N SER A 172 9.26 31.07 -38.71
CA SER A 172 9.99 29.94 -39.31
C SER A 172 9.99 28.71 -38.42
N SER A 173 9.94 28.89 -37.09
CA SER A 173 9.81 27.81 -36.11
C SER A 173 8.46 27.12 -36.16
N PHE A 174 7.37 27.80 -36.55
CA PHE A 174 6.07 27.15 -36.71
C PHE A 174 6.09 26.10 -37.84
N ALA A 175 6.65 26.44 -39.00
CA ALA A 175 6.73 25.49 -40.12
C ALA A 175 7.59 24.25 -39.76
N ALA A 176 8.72 24.46 -39.08
CA ALA A 176 9.57 23.37 -38.61
C ALA A 176 8.88 22.51 -37.54
N TRP A 177 8.20 23.14 -36.58
CA TRP A 177 7.44 22.45 -35.54
C TRP A 177 6.27 21.66 -36.11
N GLN A 178 5.47 22.24 -37.00
CA GLN A 178 4.40 21.53 -37.70
C GLN A 178 4.95 20.30 -38.45
N ALA A 179 6.06 20.43 -39.17
CA ALA A 179 6.66 19.31 -39.88
C ALA A 179 7.10 18.19 -38.92
N ALA A 180 7.77 18.53 -37.82
CA ALA A 180 8.22 17.56 -36.82
C ALA A 180 7.04 16.87 -36.11
N MET A 181 6.02 17.62 -35.72
CA MET A 181 4.86 17.09 -34.98
C MET A 181 3.89 16.32 -35.89
N THR A 182 3.79 16.63 -37.18
CA THR A 182 2.88 15.89 -38.08
C THR A 182 3.43 14.55 -38.56
N THR A 183 4.59 14.14 -38.06
CA THR A 183 5.09 12.77 -38.22
C THR A 183 4.29 11.86 -37.30
N ARG A 184 3.36 11.09 -37.89
CA ARG A 184 2.41 10.24 -37.16
C ARG A 184 3.13 9.33 -36.16
N GLN A 185 2.75 9.45 -34.90
CA GLN A 185 3.07 8.49 -33.86
C GLN A 185 1.79 7.76 -33.43
N GLY A 186 1.90 6.45 -33.25
CA GLY A 186 0.81 5.64 -32.71
C GLY A 186 0.86 5.66 -31.18
N LEU A 187 -0.25 5.99 -30.54
CA LEU A 187 -0.42 5.76 -29.10
C LEU A 187 -0.75 4.28 -28.89
N ASN A 188 0.20 3.52 -28.32
CA ASN A 188 -0.03 2.13 -27.90
C ASN A 188 -0.35 2.08 -26.40
N TRP A 189 -1.54 2.57 -26.04
CA TRP A 189 -2.05 2.54 -24.68
C TRP A 189 -3.53 2.19 -24.65
N GLN A 190 -3.92 1.42 -23.63
CA GLN A 190 -5.30 1.13 -23.32
C GLN A 190 -5.47 1.13 -21.79
N ASP A 191 -6.55 1.72 -21.32
CA ASP A 191 -6.96 1.61 -19.93
C ASP A 191 -7.44 0.17 -19.65
N GLN A 192 -6.65 -0.52 -18.83
CA GLN A 192 -6.90 -1.89 -18.38
C GLN A 192 -7.41 -1.94 -16.93
N ASN A 193 -7.70 -0.79 -16.30
CA ASN A 193 -8.24 -0.74 -14.96
C ASN A 193 -9.59 -1.48 -14.90
N GLY A 194 -9.64 -2.53 -14.06
CA GLY A 194 -10.81 -3.39 -13.94
C GLY A 194 -12.03 -2.70 -13.34
N ASP A 195 -11.88 -1.61 -12.59
CA ASP A 195 -12.98 -0.82 -12.06
C ASP A 195 -13.51 0.17 -13.10
N ASP A 196 -12.63 0.84 -13.86
CA ASP A 196 -13.03 1.70 -14.97
C ASP A 196 -13.77 0.91 -16.07
N GLN A 197 -13.44 -0.38 -16.25
CA GLN A 197 -14.17 -1.28 -17.14
C GLN A 197 -15.61 -1.61 -16.66
N LYS A 198 -15.90 -1.46 -15.36
CA LYS A 198 -17.23 -1.74 -14.78
C LYS A 198 -18.10 -0.49 -14.70
N ILE A 199 -17.50 0.70 -14.65
CA ILE A 199 -18.24 1.96 -14.62
C ILE A 199 -18.80 2.23 -16.02
N ILE A 200 -20.13 2.15 -16.16
CA ILE A 200 -20.83 2.48 -17.42
C ILE A 200 -21.23 3.95 -17.39
N LEU A 201 -20.82 4.67 -18.42
CA LEU A 201 -21.19 6.04 -18.69
C LEU A 201 -22.43 6.09 -19.58
N ASP A 202 -23.38 6.94 -19.23
CA ASP A 202 -24.48 7.35 -20.09
C ASP A 202 -24.14 8.73 -20.65
N LEU A 203 -23.78 8.81 -21.93
CA LEU A 203 -23.25 10.05 -22.53
C LEU A 203 -24.30 11.16 -22.61
N ASP A 204 -25.58 10.83 -22.53
CA ASP A 204 -26.66 11.81 -22.46
C ASP A 204 -26.81 12.41 -21.05
N HIS A 205 -26.28 11.71 -20.02
CA HIS A 205 -26.49 12.04 -18.60
C HIS A 205 -25.27 11.71 -17.73
N LEU A 206 -24.07 12.19 -18.12
CA LEU A 206 -22.88 12.03 -17.29
C LEU A 206 -23.07 12.71 -15.93
N THR A 207 -22.63 12.04 -14.86
CA THR A 207 -22.63 12.65 -13.53
C THR A 207 -21.46 13.61 -13.38
N ALA A 208 -21.58 14.57 -12.45
CA ALA A 208 -20.49 15.51 -12.14
C ALA A 208 -19.18 14.78 -11.78
N ASP A 209 -19.25 13.69 -11.01
CA ASP A 209 -18.06 12.89 -10.67
C ASP A 209 -17.41 12.23 -11.89
N GLN A 210 -18.20 11.78 -12.86
CA GLN A 210 -17.69 11.22 -14.11
C GLN A 210 -16.98 12.29 -14.94
N VAL A 211 -17.61 13.46 -15.11
CA VAL A 211 -17.02 14.60 -15.83
C VAL A 211 -15.74 15.10 -15.15
N ASN A 212 -15.75 15.21 -13.82
CA ASN A 212 -14.59 15.60 -13.03
C ASN A 212 -13.45 14.58 -13.19
N THR A 213 -13.76 13.28 -13.23
CA THR A 213 -12.77 12.22 -13.46
C THR A 213 -12.11 12.35 -14.84
N LEU A 214 -12.92 12.54 -15.90
CA LEU A 214 -12.41 12.74 -17.26
C LEU A 214 -11.58 14.03 -17.37
N SER A 215 -12.03 15.12 -16.73
CA SER A 215 -11.33 16.42 -16.73
C SER A 215 -9.98 16.33 -16.03
N LYS A 216 -9.92 15.68 -14.86
CA LYS A 216 -8.68 15.43 -14.12
C LYS A 216 -7.71 14.56 -14.94
N PHE A 217 -8.22 13.50 -15.59
CA PHE A 217 -7.41 12.66 -16.49
C PHE A 217 -6.82 13.46 -17.66
N THR A 218 -7.62 14.31 -18.32
CA THR A 218 -7.13 15.20 -19.38
C THR A 218 -6.05 16.14 -18.87
N ALA A 219 -6.27 16.85 -17.76
CA ALA A 219 -5.28 17.77 -17.20
C ALA A 219 -3.94 17.07 -16.90
N ALA A 220 -4.01 15.85 -16.35
CA ALA A 220 -2.83 15.02 -16.11
C ALA A 220 -2.08 14.66 -17.41
N ILE A 221 -2.80 14.25 -18.47
CA ILE A 221 -2.20 14.00 -19.80
C ILE A 221 -1.50 15.25 -20.33
N LEU A 222 -2.17 16.39 -20.31
CA LEU A 222 -1.63 17.64 -20.86
C LEU A 222 -0.36 18.07 -20.12
N ASN A 223 -0.36 18.00 -18.80
CA ASN A 223 0.82 18.30 -18.00
C ASN A 223 1.97 17.31 -18.26
N GLN A 224 1.68 16.01 -18.39
CA GLN A 224 2.68 15.01 -18.74
C GLN A 224 3.32 15.31 -20.11
N VAL A 225 2.51 15.59 -21.13
CA VAL A 225 2.99 15.95 -22.48
C VAL A 225 3.85 17.22 -22.43
N ARG A 226 3.39 18.27 -21.75
CA ARG A 226 4.13 19.55 -21.60
C ARG A 226 5.46 19.34 -20.87
N GLN A 227 5.50 18.46 -19.87
CA GLN A 227 6.72 18.10 -19.14
C GLN A 227 7.70 17.32 -20.02
N GLN A 228 7.22 16.30 -20.75
CA GLN A 228 8.04 15.47 -21.65
C GLN A 228 8.64 16.28 -22.81
N LEU A 229 7.93 17.29 -23.30
CA LEU A 229 8.42 18.24 -24.30
C LEU A 229 9.33 19.32 -23.70
N GLY A 230 9.47 19.39 -22.39
CA GLY A 230 10.31 20.39 -21.70
C GLY A 230 9.80 21.82 -21.83
N ILE A 231 8.48 22.01 -21.95
CA ILE A 231 7.84 23.32 -22.11
C ILE A 231 7.04 23.77 -20.89
N ALA A 232 6.87 22.90 -19.89
CA ALA A 232 6.05 23.15 -18.69
C ALA A 232 6.47 24.39 -17.87
N GLY A 233 7.72 24.85 -17.98
CA GLY A 233 8.18 26.09 -17.35
C GLY A 233 7.86 27.37 -18.12
N THR A 234 7.36 27.26 -19.36
CA THR A 234 7.06 28.39 -20.26
C THR A 234 5.57 28.56 -20.51
N VAL A 235 4.84 27.45 -20.63
CA VAL A 235 3.37 27.43 -20.83
C VAL A 235 2.64 27.28 -19.49
N GLY A 236 1.32 27.53 -19.47
CA GLY A 236 0.54 27.39 -18.25
C GLY A 236 0.34 25.94 -17.81
N THR A 237 0.15 25.73 -16.52
CA THR A 237 -0.20 24.41 -15.95
C THR A 237 -1.68 24.12 -16.21
N ALA A 238 -1.99 22.94 -16.76
CA ALA A 238 -3.36 22.49 -16.92
C ALA A 238 -3.93 22.07 -15.56
N VAL A 239 -5.10 22.59 -15.18
CA VAL A 239 -5.78 22.23 -13.93
C VAL A 239 -7.25 21.95 -14.20
N ALA A 240 -7.76 20.85 -13.68
CA ALA A 240 -9.18 20.55 -13.77
C ALA A 240 -9.96 21.35 -12.71
N THR A 241 -11.09 21.94 -13.08
CA THR A 241 -12.01 22.60 -12.16
C THR A 241 -13.42 22.04 -12.31
N SER A 242 -14.21 22.10 -11.24
CA SER A 242 -15.62 21.72 -11.31
C SER A 242 -16.37 22.58 -12.34
N GLY A 243 -16.11 23.89 -12.36
CA GLY A 243 -16.80 24.80 -13.27
C GLY A 243 -16.44 24.60 -14.73
N MET A 244 -15.19 24.25 -15.06
CA MET A 244 -14.84 23.89 -16.43
C MET A 244 -15.41 22.52 -16.83
N GLY A 245 -15.52 21.59 -15.88
CA GLY A 245 -16.29 20.36 -16.06
C GLY A 245 -17.74 20.63 -16.46
N ASP A 246 -18.42 21.52 -15.73
CA ASP A 246 -19.80 21.92 -16.04
C ASP A 246 -19.92 22.58 -17.41
N VAL A 247 -18.98 23.47 -17.78
CA VAL A 247 -18.92 24.07 -19.14
C VAL A 247 -18.83 22.97 -20.20
N ALA A 248 -17.91 22.01 -20.04
CA ALA A 248 -17.73 20.93 -21.00
C ALA A 248 -18.98 20.04 -21.08
N GLN A 249 -19.62 19.76 -19.95
CA GLN A 249 -20.85 18.97 -19.91
C GLN A 249 -22.01 19.70 -20.58
N GLU A 250 -22.18 21.00 -20.35
CA GLU A 250 -23.22 21.79 -20.99
C GLU A 250 -23.04 21.79 -22.52
N VAL A 251 -21.81 22.00 -22.99
CA VAL A 251 -21.48 21.92 -24.42
C VAL A 251 -21.84 20.55 -24.97
N ALA A 252 -21.40 19.46 -24.31
CA ALA A 252 -21.69 18.09 -24.71
C ALA A 252 -23.20 17.80 -24.79
N THR A 253 -23.98 18.23 -23.80
CA THR A 253 -25.44 18.07 -23.78
C THR A 253 -26.09 18.78 -24.96
N LEU A 254 -25.72 20.04 -25.22
CA LEU A 254 -26.26 20.80 -26.35
C LEU A 254 -25.85 20.22 -27.71
N TYR A 255 -24.68 19.58 -27.79
CA TYR A 255 -24.27 18.79 -28.95
C TYR A 255 -25.11 17.53 -29.14
N GLY A 256 -25.47 16.81 -28.07
CA GLY A 256 -26.36 15.66 -28.13
C GLY A 256 -27.79 16.01 -28.56
N GLU A 257 -28.26 17.20 -28.17
CA GLU A 257 -29.58 17.74 -28.58
C GLU A 257 -29.60 18.30 -30.01
N ARG A 258 -28.42 18.47 -30.63
CA ARG A 258 -28.26 19.11 -31.93
C ARG A 258 -28.87 18.25 -33.04
N THR A 259 -29.74 18.85 -33.85
CA THR A 259 -30.41 18.17 -34.97
C THR A 259 -29.75 18.43 -36.33
N ASP A 260 -28.98 19.51 -36.47
CA ASP A 260 -28.14 19.78 -37.63
C ASP A 260 -26.77 19.12 -37.43
N THR A 261 -26.70 17.84 -37.76
CA THR A 261 -25.64 16.86 -37.49
C THR A 261 -24.24 17.20 -38.05
N ALA A 262 -23.65 18.35 -37.78
CA ALA A 262 -22.43 18.79 -38.46
C ALA A 262 -21.13 18.51 -37.68
N ALA A 263 -20.08 18.11 -38.41
CA ALA A 263 -18.76 17.76 -37.87
C ALA A 263 -17.86 18.97 -37.52
N HIS A 264 -18.44 20.06 -37.00
CA HIS A 264 -17.72 21.29 -36.65
C HIS A 264 -18.18 21.88 -35.32
N HIS A 265 -17.40 22.83 -34.79
CA HIS A 265 -17.72 23.58 -33.58
C HIS A 265 -19.16 24.14 -33.61
N TYR A 266 -19.94 23.85 -32.57
CA TYR A 266 -21.32 24.28 -32.43
C TYR A 266 -21.34 25.58 -31.64
N ILE A 267 -21.16 26.69 -32.36
CA ILE A 267 -20.93 28.02 -31.77
C ILE A 267 -22.05 28.41 -30.79
N TYR A 268 -23.29 28.02 -31.05
CA TYR A 268 -24.39 28.22 -30.11
C TYR A 268 -24.12 27.58 -28.74
N ALA A 269 -23.73 26.30 -28.71
CA ALA A 269 -23.45 25.59 -27.46
C ALA A 269 -22.29 26.22 -26.70
N LEU A 270 -21.20 26.51 -27.42
CA LEU A 270 -20.01 27.13 -26.84
C LEU A 270 -20.32 28.52 -26.24
N LYS A 271 -21.07 29.34 -26.96
CA LYS A 271 -21.40 30.70 -26.52
C LYS A 271 -22.42 30.70 -25.38
N LYS A 272 -23.36 29.76 -25.39
CA LYS A 272 -24.32 29.59 -24.30
C LYS A 272 -23.59 29.17 -23.02
N ALA A 273 -22.76 28.13 -23.07
CA ALA A 273 -21.98 27.70 -21.91
C ALA A 273 -21.00 28.79 -21.44
N ALA A 274 -20.32 29.48 -22.36
CA ALA A 274 -19.48 30.62 -22.00
C ALA A 274 -20.27 31.73 -21.31
N PHE A 275 -21.47 32.03 -21.78
CA PHE A 275 -22.31 33.05 -21.17
C PHE A 275 -22.80 32.62 -19.78
N ASP A 276 -23.29 31.39 -19.63
CA ASP A 276 -23.87 30.87 -18.39
C ASP A 276 -22.82 30.76 -17.28
N HIS A 277 -21.57 30.48 -17.64
CA HIS A 277 -20.43 30.37 -16.72
C HIS A 277 -19.62 31.67 -16.56
N GLY A 278 -20.03 32.77 -17.19
CA GLY A 278 -19.43 34.09 -16.99
C GLY A 278 -18.12 34.33 -17.74
N MET A 279 -17.89 33.62 -18.84
CA MET A 279 -16.76 33.81 -19.76
C MET A 279 -17.12 34.75 -20.93
N THR A 280 -18.38 35.19 -21.01
CA THR A 280 -18.80 36.27 -21.90
C THR A 280 -20.09 36.92 -21.38
N ASN A 281 -20.33 38.16 -21.76
CA ASN A 281 -21.60 38.86 -21.55
C ASN A 281 -22.53 38.79 -22.78
N GLN A 282 -22.10 38.12 -23.85
CA GLN A 282 -22.86 37.97 -25.09
C GLN A 282 -23.67 36.68 -25.07
N TYR A 283 -24.99 36.79 -25.04
CA TYR A 283 -25.89 35.65 -25.18
C TYR A 283 -25.76 34.97 -26.54
N ALA A 284 -25.91 33.65 -26.55
CA ALA A 284 -26.11 32.89 -27.78
C ALA A 284 -27.44 33.26 -28.46
N THR A 285 -27.43 33.27 -29.78
CA THR A 285 -28.56 33.68 -30.64
C THR A 285 -28.87 32.58 -31.65
N ALA A 286 -30.05 32.65 -32.29
CA ALA A 286 -30.40 31.70 -33.35
C ALA A 286 -29.40 31.72 -34.54
N ALA A 287 -28.71 32.84 -34.78
CA ALA A 287 -27.66 32.91 -35.80
C ALA A 287 -26.44 32.05 -35.44
N ASP A 288 -26.12 31.92 -34.14
CA ASP A 288 -25.01 31.11 -33.66
C ASP A 288 -25.25 29.60 -33.89
N MET A 289 -26.52 29.17 -34.06
CA MET A 289 -26.86 27.75 -34.32
C MET A 289 -26.36 27.27 -35.68
N VAL A 290 -26.31 28.16 -36.67
CA VAL A 290 -25.90 27.85 -38.05
C VAL A 290 -24.54 28.45 -38.41
N THR A 291 -23.88 29.12 -37.46
CA THR A 291 -22.59 29.77 -37.69
C THR A 291 -21.52 28.72 -37.87
N ARG A 292 -20.88 28.76 -39.05
CA ARG A 292 -19.69 27.96 -39.36
C ARG A 292 -18.50 28.90 -39.37
N GLY A 293 -17.54 28.72 -38.45
CA GLY A 293 -16.43 29.65 -38.33
C GLY A 293 -15.41 29.28 -37.26
N SER A 294 -14.41 30.14 -37.12
CA SER A 294 -13.35 30.04 -36.11
C SER A 294 -13.98 29.98 -34.72
N ASN A 295 -13.63 28.94 -33.98
CA ASN A 295 -13.92 28.86 -32.57
C ASN A 295 -12.95 29.74 -31.77
N SER A 296 -13.48 30.66 -30.98
CA SER A 296 -12.70 31.48 -30.03
C SER A 296 -13.18 31.28 -28.60
N LEU A 297 -13.88 30.18 -28.32
CA LEU A 297 -14.57 29.90 -27.06
C LEU A 297 -13.99 28.67 -26.34
N GLY A 298 -12.71 28.37 -26.58
CA GLY A 298 -11.91 27.46 -25.76
C GLY A 298 -12.09 25.96 -26.03
N GLU A 299 -12.83 25.56 -27.06
CA GLU A 299 -13.01 24.13 -27.37
C GLU A 299 -11.95 23.59 -28.36
N SER A 300 -11.27 22.51 -27.98
CA SER A 300 -10.69 21.57 -28.95
C SER A 300 -11.62 20.37 -29.10
N LEU A 301 -12.10 20.15 -30.33
CA LEU A 301 -13.10 19.12 -30.64
C LEU A 301 -12.49 18.02 -31.50
N LEU A 302 -12.66 16.76 -31.13
CA LEU A 302 -12.43 15.64 -32.03
C LEU A 302 -13.71 14.83 -32.20
N THR A 303 -14.04 14.51 -33.45
CA THR A 303 -15.06 13.53 -33.79
C THR A 303 -14.42 12.20 -34.11
N ASP A 304 -14.75 11.17 -33.35
CA ASP A 304 -14.43 9.78 -33.67
C ASP A 304 -15.60 9.21 -34.49
N GLY A 305 -15.40 9.04 -35.80
CA GLY A 305 -16.42 8.58 -36.75
C GLY A 305 -16.29 7.10 -37.05
N ASN A 306 -16.91 6.25 -36.24
CA ASN A 306 -16.95 4.79 -36.43
C ASN A 306 -18.39 4.28 -36.40
N VAL A 307 -18.69 3.26 -37.21
CA VAL A 307 -20.06 2.81 -37.51
C VAL A 307 -20.75 2.02 -36.38
N ASN A 308 -20.09 1.81 -35.23
CA ASN A 308 -20.57 0.95 -34.15
C ASN A 308 -20.68 1.68 -32.80
N TYR A 309 -20.78 3.02 -32.79
CA TYR A 309 -20.90 3.77 -31.54
C TYR A 309 -22.33 3.75 -30.98
N THR A 310 -22.40 3.75 -29.65
CA THR A 310 -23.64 3.90 -28.87
C THR A 310 -23.48 5.06 -27.89
N ASN A 311 -24.58 5.56 -27.33
CA ASN A 311 -24.55 6.57 -26.25
C ASN A 311 -24.04 6.03 -24.91
N ARG A 312 -23.57 4.77 -24.85
CA ARG A 312 -22.95 4.18 -23.68
C ARG A 312 -21.53 3.72 -23.96
N MET A 313 -20.67 3.91 -22.98
CA MET A 313 -19.31 3.38 -22.98
C MET A 313 -18.82 3.18 -21.54
N THR A 314 -17.80 2.36 -21.34
CA THR A 314 -17.15 2.27 -20.02
C THR A 314 -16.28 3.50 -19.76
N MET A 315 -15.97 3.79 -18.48
CA MET A 315 -14.98 4.82 -18.13
C MET A 315 -13.63 4.52 -18.81
N ALA A 316 -13.23 3.25 -18.87
CA ALA A 316 -12.02 2.85 -19.58
C ALA A 316 -12.06 3.19 -21.08
N GLN A 317 -13.19 2.97 -21.75
CA GLN A 317 -13.37 3.35 -23.15
C GLN A 317 -13.32 4.88 -23.33
N ALA A 318 -13.88 5.65 -22.40
CA ALA A 318 -13.84 7.11 -22.44
C ALA A 318 -12.42 7.65 -22.26
N LYS A 319 -11.67 7.15 -21.26
CA LYS A 319 -10.24 7.48 -21.08
C LYS A 319 -9.42 7.12 -22.32
N ASN A 320 -9.70 5.96 -22.93
CA ASN A 320 -9.08 5.56 -24.20
C ASN A 320 -9.38 6.53 -25.35
N ALA A 321 -10.64 6.99 -25.47
CA ALA A 321 -11.03 7.97 -26.49
C ALA A 321 -10.32 9.31 -26.28
N ILE A 322 -10.25 9.80 -25.05
CA ILE A 322 -9.53 11.03 -24.68
C ILE A 322 -8.04 10.93 -25.05
N ALA A 323 -7.37 9.84 -24.65
CA ALA A 323 -5.94 9.68 -24.92
C ALA A 323 -5.63 9.61 -26.42
N ARG A 324 -6.46 8.89 -27.20
CA ARG A 324 -6.37 8.90 -28.67
C ARG A 324 -6.65 10.28 -29.24
N ALA A 325 -7.62 11.00 -28.71
CA ALA A 325 -7.97 12.32 -29.20
C ALA A 325 -6.82 13.32 -29.01
N VAL A 326 -6.19 13.30 -27.83
CA VAL A 326 -4.96 14.09 -27.59
C VAL A 326 -3.86 13.69 -28.57
N ASN A 327 -3.62 12.40 -28.79
CA ASN A 327 -2.62 11.93 -29.77
C ASN A 327 -2.89 12.47 -31.19
N ASP A 328 -4.13 12.36 -31.67
CA ASP A 328 -4.51 12.80 -33.01
C ASP A 328 -4.43 14.33 -33.14
N MET A 329 -4.85 15.07 -32.12
CA MET A 329 -4.73 16.53 -32.09
C MET A 329 -3.27 17.00 -32.01
N LEU A 330 -2.34 16.20 -31.47
CA LEU A 330 -0.91 16.55 -31.45
C LEU A 330 -0.21 16.21 -32.78
N PHE A 331 -0.50 15.04 -33.36
CA PHE A 331 0.29 14.49 -34.46
C PHE A 331 -0.43 14.43 -35.83
N ASN A 332 -1.74 14.72 -35.88
CA ASN A 332 -2.54 14.67 -37.11
C ASN A 332 -3.41 15.94 -37.31
N ASP A 333 -2.93 17.09 -36.81
CA ASP A 333 -3.70 18.34 -36.79
C ASP A 333 -3.34 19.36 -37.89
N ARG A 334 -2.66 18.89 -38.95
CA ARG A 334 -2.28 19.76 -40.07
C ARG A 334 -3.49 20.42 -40.74
N GLY A 335 -4.62 19.70 -40.80
CA GLY A 335 -5.87 20.19 -41.40
C GLY A 335 -6.47 21.40 -40.68
N SER A 336 -6.18 21.56 -39.39
CA SER A 336 -6.64 22.68 -38.55
C SER A 336 -5.52 23.70 -38.30
N ALA A 337 -4.48 23.70 -39.14
CA ALA A 337 -3.28 24.53 -38.97
C ALA A 337 -2.62 24.38 -37.59
N MET A 338 -2.64 23.17 -37.01
CA MET A 338 -2.14 22.86 -35.66
C MET A 338 -2.86 23.62 -34.53
N GLY A 339 -4.08 24.13 -34.77
CA GLY A 339 -4.86 24.89 -33.80
C GLY A 339 -5.13 24.11 -32.51
N HIS A 340 -5.51 22.84 -32.62
CA HIS A 340 -5.75 21.97 -31.46
C HIS A 340 -4.44 21.67 -30.74
N ALA A 341 -3.38 21.33 -31.50
CA ALA A 341 -2.05 21.08 -30.91
C ALA A 341 -1.57 22.28 -30.08
N MET A 342 -1.72 23.51 -30.59
CA MET A 342 -1.35 24.73 -29.86
C MET A 342 -2.18 24.91 -28.58
N SER A 343 -3.49 24.62 -28.62
CA SER A 343 -4.37 24.65 -27.46
C SER A 343 -3.95 23.64 -26.39
N LEU A 344 -3.79 22.37 -26.77
CA LEU A 344 -3.42 21.29 -25.86
C LEU A 344 -2.01 21.47 -25.27
N LEU A 345 -1.07 22.05 -26.02
CA LEU A 345 0.27 22.37 -25.52
C LEU A 345 0.33 23.65 -24.67
N GLY A 346 -0.79 24.35 -24.49
CA GLY A 346 -0.85 25.53 -23.62
C GLY A 346 -0.19 26.77 -24.21
N VAL A 347 -0.11 26.88 -25.55
CA VAL A 347 0.44 28.06 -26.21
C VAL A 347 -0.30 29.33 -25.76
N TYR A 348 -1.63 29.25 -25.69
CA TYR A 348 -2.47 30.38 -25.30
C TYR A 348 -2.36 30.72 -23.80
N SER A 349 -1.92 29.77 -22.96
CA SER A 349 -1.76 29.96 -21.51
C SER A 349 -0.39 30.50 -21.08
N ILE A 350 0.45 30.92 -22.03
CA ILE A 350 1.73 31.61 -21.76
C ILE A 350 1.52 32.98 -21.10
N LEU A 351 0.41 33.64 -21.40
CA LEU A 351 0.11 34.98 -20.89
C LEU A 351 -0.35 34.86 -19.41
N PRO A 352 0.37 35.44 -18.44
CA PRO A 352 -0.05 35.39 -17.05
C PRO A 352 -1.27 36.26 -16.78
N ASP A 353 -2.03 35.90 -15.75
CA ASP A 353 -3.04 36.78 -15.18
C ASP A 353 -2.42 37.96 -14.39
N SER A 354 -3.28 38.81 -13.83
CA SER A 354 -2.85 39.96 -13.01
C SER A 354 -2.04 39.61 -11.76
N GLN A 355 -2.05 38.34 -11.34
CA GLN A 355 -1.29 37.82 -10.20
C GLN A 355 0.01 37.12 -10.63
N GLY A 356 0.33 37.13 -11.93
CA GLY A 356 1.50 36.47 -12.48
C GLY A 356 1.32 34.97 -12.70
N ARG A 357 0.10 34.43 -12.59
CA ARG A 357 -0.18 33.00 -12.73
C ARG A 357 -0.47 32.65 -14.18
N THR A 358 0.19 31.63 -14.69
CA THR A 358 -0.08 30.99 -16.00
C THR A 358 -0.80 29.68 -15.76
N VAL A 359 -2.13 29.70 -15.79
CA VAL A 359 -2.97 28.53 -15.56
C VAL A 359 -3.89 28.32 -16.75
N ASP A 360 -4.10 27.06 -17.10
CA ASP A 360 -5.01 26.61 -18.13
C ASP A 360 -6.09 25.77 -17.48
N TYR A 361 -7.29 26.33 -17.30
CA TYR A 361 -8.40 25.66 -16.64
C TYR A 361 -9.09 24.73 -17.64
N VAL A 362 -9.15 23.44 -17.31
CA VAL A 362 -9.55 22.36 -18.23
C VAL A 362 -10.83 21.68 -17.76
N GLY A 363 -11.73 21.45 -18.71
CA GLY A 363 -12.90 20.60 -18.58
C GLY A 363 -12.97 19.61 -19.73
N THR A 364 -13.46 18.40 -19.49
CA THR A 364 -13.63 17.39 -20.53
C THR A 364 -14.93 16.65 -20.38
N SER A 365 -15.70 16.61 -21.47
CA SER A 365 -16.90 15.77 -21.59
C SER A 365 -16.94 15.11 -22.96
N ILE A 366 -17.83 14.12 -23.11
CA ILE A 366 -18.02 13.36 -24.34
C ILE A 366 -19.51 13.35 -24.65
N SER A 367 -19.87 13.71 -25.87
CA SER A 367 -21.24 13.57 -26.37
C SER A 367 -21.33 12.47 -27.42
N TYR A 368 -22.57 12.04 -27.66
CA TYR A 368 -22.93 11.14 -28.74
C TYR A 368 -23.94 11.81 -29.65
N ASN A 369 -23.67 11.82 -30.95
CA ASN A 369 -24.63 12.28 -31.95
C ASN A 369 -24.35 11.60 -33.30
N ASP A 370 -25.37 11.54 -34.15
CA ASP A 370 -25.18 11.24 -35.56
C ASP A 370 -24.50 12.46 -36.22
N ILE A 371 -23.39 12.23 -36.93
CA ILE A 371 -22.60 13.30 -37.56
C ILE A 371 -22.51 13.08 -39.06
N ASN A 372 -22.95 14.08 -39.83
CA ASN A 372 -22.78 14.24 -41.25
C ASN A 372 -21.40 14.81 -41.61
N PHE A 373 -20.52 13.96 -42.11
CA PHE A 373 -19.18 14.33 -42.54
C PHE A 373 -19.14 15.05 -43.91
N ASN A 374 -20.26 15.11 -44.64
CA ASN A 374 -20.38 15.85 -45.89
C ASN A 374 -21.05 17.22 -45.72
N THR A 375 -21.16 17.74 -44.50
CA THR A 375 -21.88 19.00 -44.23
C THR A 375 -21.30 20.20 -45.01
N ASP A 376 -20.00 20.19 -45.32
CA ASP A 376 -19.33 21.25 -46.11
C ASP A 376 -19.20 20.92 -47.60
N ARG A 377 -19.85 19.83 -48.05
CA ARG A 377 -19.85 19.36 -49.45
C ARG A 377 -21.28 19.20 -49.94
N PRO A 378 -21.97 20.31 -50.26
CA PRO A 378 -23.39 20.29 -50.64
C PRO A 378 -23.66 19.53 -51.94
N ASP A 379 -22.62 19.28 -52.74
CA ASP A 379 -22.65 18.45 -53.94
C ASP A 379 -22.69 16.93 -53.64
N LYS A 380 -22.43 16.52 -52.40
CA LYS A 380 -22.40 15.11 -51.98
C LYS A 380 -23.61 14.78 -51.13
N ALA A 381 -24.09 13.54 -51.27
CA ALA A 381 -25.12 13.00 -50.37
C ALA A 381 -24.65 13.05 -48.91
N PRO A 382 -25.56 13.27 -47.93
CA PRO A 382 -25.22 13.22 -46.51
C PRO A 382 -24.49 11.92 -46.16
N ASN A 383 -23.40 12.04 -45.40
CA ASN A 383 -22.61 10.90 -44.94
C ASN A 383 -22.64 10.87 -43.42
N VAL A 384 -23.70 10.31 -42.87
CA VAL A 384 -24.08 10.38 -41.46
C VAL A 384 -23.66 9.11 -40.74
N TYR A 385 -22.89 9.25 -39.66
CA TYR A 385 -22.52 8.14 -38.79
C TYR A 385 -22.71 8.47 -37.32
N PRO A 386 -23.16 7.51 -36.50
CA PRO A 386 -23.11 7.66 -35.04
C PRO A 386 -21.67 7.91 -34.63
N SER A 387 -21.44 8.95 -33.83
CA SER A 387 -20.08 9.42 -33.50
C SER A 387 -19.98 9.80 -32.04
N HIS A 388 -18.82 9.56 -31.44
CA HIS A 388 -18.44 10.19 -30.18
C HIS A 388 -17.72 11.50 -30.49
N LEU A 389 -18.11 12.56 -29.77
CA LEU A 389 -17.45 13.85 -29.83
C LEU A 389 -16.78 14.12 -28.49
N ILE A 390 -15.47 14.33 -28.52
CA ILE A 390 -14.68 14.61 -27.33
C ILE A 390 -14.46 16.12 -27.25
N HIS A 391 -14.96 16.72 -26.18
CA HIS A 391 -14.94 18.17 -25.95
C HIS A 391 -13.87 18.49 -24.91
N PHE A 392 -12.76 19.09 -25.35
CA PHE A 392 -11.76 19.65 -24.45
C PHE A 392 -11.99 21.16 -24.31
N MET A 393 -12.53 21.59 -23.18
CA MET A 393 -12.72 23.00 -22.87
C MET A 393 -11.51 23.52 -22.11
N GLN A 394 -10.88 24.58 -22.61
CA GLN A 394 -9.71 25.22 -22.05
C GLN A 394 -9.92 26.73 -21.99
N TYR A 395 -9.78 27.32 -20.81
CA TYR A 395 -9.73 28.78 -20.62
C TYR A 395 -8.53 29.14 -19.76
N THR A 396 -7.79 30.15 -20.20
CA THR A 396 -6.62 30.63 -19.48
C THR A 396 -6.99 31.49 -18.28
N SER A 397 -6.10 31.56 -17.28
CA SER A 397 -6.24 32.50 -16.17
C SER A 397 -6.34 33.94 -16.61
N TRP A 398 -5.64 34.31 -17.70
CA TRP A 398 -5.74 35.63 -18.28
C TRP A 398 -7.13 35.90 -18.88
N GLU A 399 -7.69 34.98 -19.67
CA GLU A 399 -9.03 35.13 -20.25
C GLU A 399 -10.08 35.29 -19.15
N ILE A 400 -10.11 34.39 -18.16
CA ILE A 400 -11.06 34.47 -17.05
C ILE A 400 -10.92 35.81 -16.29
N ALA A 401 -9.69 36.25 -16.03
CA ALA A 401 -9.44 37.53 -15.35
C ALA A 401 -9.84 38.75 -16.21
N SER A 402 -9.80 38.64 -17.53
CA SER A 402 -10.20 39.70 -18.46
C SER A 402 -11.73 39.91 -18.50
N HIS A 403 -12.52 38.86 -18.21
CA HIS A 403 -13.98 38.91 -18.09
C HIS A 403 -14.39 39.41 -16.70
N ASN A 404 -14.53 40.73 -16.58
CA ASN A 404 -14.56 41.42 -15.28
C ASN A 404 -15.82 42.26 -15.01
N SER A 405 -16.93 42.06 -15.74
CA SER A 405 -18.18 42.66 -15.28
C SER A 405 -18.62 42.03 -13.95
N ALA A 406 -19.44 42.76 -13.17
CA ALA A 406 -19.95 42.23 -11.91
C ALA A 406 -20.79 40.96 -12.11
N SER A 407 -21.54 40.89 -13.22
CA SER A 407 -22.34 39.72 -13.61
C SER A 407 -21.48 38.52 -13.99
N GLU A 408 -20.41 38.73 -14.77
CA GLU A 408 -19.50 37.64 -15.15
C GLU A 408 -18.81 37.06 -13.91
N ARG A 409 -18.26 37.91 -13.03
CA ARG A 409 -17.65 37.44 -11.78
C ARG A 409 -18.61 36.66 -10.88
N ALA A 410 -19.86 37.08 -10.79
CA ALA A 410 -20.87 36.37 -9.99
C ALA A 410 -21.12 34.96 -10.54
N LYS A 411 -21.21 34.82 -11.87
CA LYS A 411 -21.38 33.52 -12.53
C LYS A 411 -20.14 32.64 -12.42
N GLN A 412 -18.94 33.19 -12.64
CA GLN A 412 -17.67 32.48 -12.48
C GLN A 412 -17.51 31.94 -11.05
N ALA A 413 -17.90 32.72 -10.04
CA ALA A 413 -17.88 32.29 -8.64
C ALA A 413 -18.94 31.21 -8.36
N GLN A 414 -20.14 31.35 -8.91
CA GLN A 414 -21.23 30.39 -8.75
C GLN A 414 -20.91 29.04 -9.40
N SER A 415 -20.30 29.05 -10.58
CA SER A 415 -19.92 27.82 -11.30
C SER A 415 -18.67 27.16 -10.72
N GLY A 416 -17.90 27.85 -9.87
CA GLY A 416 -16.61 27.33 -9.42
C GLY A 416 -15.61 27.22 -10.58
N LEU A 417 -15.63 28.17 -11.52
CA LEU A 417 -14.78 28.14 -12.72
C LEU A 417 -13.29 28.01 -12.39
N THR A 418 -12.86 28.59 -11.27
CA THR A 418 -11.49 28.56 -10.76
C THR A 418 -11.31 27.67 -9.53
N HIS A 419 -12.34 26.91 -9.14
CA HIS A 419 -12.27 25.96 -8.03
C HIS A 419 -11.56 24.70 -8.50
N VAL A 420 -10.25 24.67 -8.27
CA VAL A 420 -9.36 23.57 -8.65
C VAL A 420 -9.77 22.30 -7.90
N LEU A 421 -10.01 21.24 -8.66
CA LEU A 421 -10.20 19.89 -8.13
C LEU A 421 -8.86 19.35 -7.66
N ASP A 422 -8.91 18.40 -6.71
CA ASP A 422 -7.71 17.66 -6.32
C ASP A 422 -7.03 17.04 -7.55
N GLU A 423 -5.72 16.83 -7.46
CA GLU A 423 -4.93 16.22 -8.53
C GLU A 423 -5.53 14.86 -8.93
N TYR A 424 -5.29 14.46 -10.17
CA TYR A 424 -5.82 13.20 -10.66
C TYR A 424 -5.19 12.04 -9.86
N ASP A 425 -6.03 11.37 -9.05
CA ASP A 425 -5.60 10.33 -8.11
C ASP A 425 -4.88 9.16 -8.82
N ASP A 426 -5.04 9.01 -10.14
CA ASP A 426 -4.44 7.95 -10.96
C ASP A 426 -3.17 8.37 -11.71
N ILE A 427 -2.53 9.49 -11.34
CA ILE A 427 -1.17 9.76 -11.83
C ILE A 427 -0.26 8.70 -11.20
N ALA A 428 0.33 7.84 -12.03
CA ALA A 428 1.44 7.01 -11.61
C ALA A 428 2.55 7.95 -11.13
N ASP A 429 2.68 8.12 -9.82
CA ASP A 429 3.82 8.79 -9.20
C ASP A 429 4.99 7.80 -9.28
N PRO A 430 5.94 7.99 -10.22
CA PRO A 430 7.02 7.04 -10.42
C PRO A 430 7.93 7.01 -9.18
N ALA A 431 8.02 8.11 -8.44
CA ALA A 431 8.75 8.17 -7.18
C ALA A 431 7.99 7.43 -6.07
N ALA A 432 6.67 7.48 -6.02
CA ALA A 432 5.89 6.64 -5.10
C ALA A 432 5.93 5.14 -5.47
N LEU A 433 5.97 4.80 -6.76
CA LEU A 433 6.16 3.42 -7.22
C LEU A 433 7.57 2.94 -6.86
N GLU A 434 8.61 3.74 -7.13
CA GLU A 434 10.00 3.44 -6.76
C GLU A 434 10.15 3.31 -5.24
N GLN A 435 9.57 4.23 -4.47
CA GLN A 435 9.51 4.15 -3.02
C GLN A 435 8.75 2.92 -2.53
N ALA A 436 7.63 2.54 -3.16
CA ALA A 436 6.88 1.34 -2.81
C ALA A 436 7.68 0.05 -3.13
N LEU A 437 8.45 0.05 -4.23
CA LEU A 437 9.37 -1.03 -4.61
C LEU A 437 10.53 -1.16 -3.60
N ASP A 438 11.08 -0.05 -3.12
CA ASP A 438 12.10 -0.04 -2.07
C ASP A 438 11.52 -0.52 -0.73
N ASP A 439 10.37 -0.01 -0.34
CA ASP A 439 9.67 -0.38 0.90
C ASP A 439 9.33 -1.87 0.93
N ILE A 440 8.87 -2.46 -0.19
CA ILE A 440 8.57 -3.90 -0.24
C ILE A 440 9.85 -4.74 -0.15
N ALA A 441 10.97 -4.27 -0.71
CA ALA A 441 12.24 -4.98 -0.61
C ALA A 441 12.71 -5.05 0.86
N VAL A 442 12.58 -3.94 1.59
CA VAL A 442 12.85 -3.89 3.04
C VAL A 442 11.89 -4.81 3.81
N ALA A 443 10.58 -4.69 3.56
CA ALA A 443 9.57 -5.49 4.26
C ALA A 443 9.69 -7.00 4.01
N ARG A 444 10.06 -7.41 2.78
CA ARG A 444 10.38 -8.82 2.48
C ARG A 444 11.59 -9.28 3.28
N GLY A 445 12.63 -8.44 3.40
CA GLY A 445 13.80 -8.72 4.23
C GLY A 445 13.47 -8.90 5.72
N GLU A 446 12.53 -8.13 6.26
CA GLU A 446 12.03 -8.28 7.63
C GLU A 446 11.17 -9.53 7.79
N TYR A 447 10.31 -9.84 6.83
CA TYR A 447 9.53 -11.07 6.80
C TYR A 447 10.42 -12.32 6.79
N TYR A 448 11.46 -12.36 5.96
CA TYR A 448 12.43 -13.45 5.95
C TYR A 448 13.18 -13.58 7.29
N ARG A 449 13.51 -12.46 7.94
CA ARG A 449 14.11 -12.49 9.29
C ARG A 449 13.14 -12.96 10.36
N ALA A 450 11.87 -12.62 10.26
CA ALA A 450 10.82 -13.09 11.18
C ALA A 450 10.57 -14.60 11.01
N GLN A 451 10.57 -15.12 9.78
CA GLN A 451 10.50 -16.56 9.50
C GLN A 451 11.69 -17.34 10.07
N ASN A 452 12.89 -16.76 9.98
CA ASN A 452 14.14 -17.44 10.33
C ASN A 452 14.68 -17.08 11.72
N SER A 453 13.91 -16.36 12.54
CA SER A 453 14.36 -15.96 13.88
C SER A 453 14.56 -17.20 14.77
N PRO A 454 15.80 -17.53 15.18
CA PRO A 454 16.02 -18.62 16.10
C PRO A 454 15.42 -18.20 17.44
N SER A 455 14.56 -19.04 18.01
CA SER A 455 14.17 -18.89 19.41
C SER A 455 15.45 -18.82 20.24
N LYS A 456 15.73 -17.67 20.86
CA LYS A 456 16.92 -17.50 21.70
C LYS A 456 16.82 -18.53 22.83
N ARG A 457 17.60 -19.62 22.73
CA ARG A 457 17.77 -20.59 23.82
C ARG A 457 18.10 -19.81 25.09
N PRO A 458 17.40 -20.04 26.22
CA PRO A 458 17.78 -19.44 27.48
C PRO A 458 19.21 -19.88 27.82
N LYS A 459 20.14 -18.93 27.96
CA LYS A 459 21.47 -19.20 28.53
C LYS A 459 21.30 -19.37 30.05
N GLY A 460 20.92 -20.58 30.47
CA GLY A 460 21.02 -21.05 31.85
C GLY A 460 22.14 -22.07 31.96
N PRO A 461 22.89 -22.13 33.08
CA PRO A 461 24.06 -22.98 33.22
C PRO A 461 23.62 -24.44 33.37
N PHE A 462 23.55 -25.19 32.28
CA PHE A 462 23.52 -26.64 32.33
C PHE A 462 24.95 -27.14 32.55
N ASN A 463 25.37 -27.23 33.81
CA ASN A 463 26.59 -27.93 34.17
C ASN A 463 26.24 -29.40 34.42
N CYS A 464 26.27 -30.21 33.35
CA CYS A 464 26.25 -31.66 33.44
C CYS A 464 27.67 -32.18 33.17
N SER A 465 28.53 -32.17 34.18
CA SER A 465 29.81 -32.87 34.17
C SER A 465 29.76 -34.02 35.17
N GLY A 466 29.68 -35.27 34.68
CA GLY A 466 29.58 -36.44 35.56
C GLY A 466 29.59 -37.84 34.89
N GLY A 467 30.45 -38.06 33.89
CA GLY A 467 31.04 -39.38 33.53
C GLY A 467 30.19 -40.41 32.73
N PRO A 468 30.79 -41.54 32.30
CA PRO A 468 32.15 -41.73 31.76
C PRO A 468 32.13 -42.24 30.30
N ALA A 469 33.29 -42.15 29.65
CA ALA A 469 33.55 -42.58 28.28
C ALA A 469 33.26 -44.07 28.05
N ASN A 470 32.62 -44.40 26.92
CA ASN A 470 32.83 -45.70 26.27
C ASN A 470 32.64 -45.62 24.75
N SER A 471 33.76 -45.88 24.07
CA SER A 471 33.91 -46.61 22.80
C SER A 471 32.79 -46.54 21.76
N TYR A 472 33.03 -45.80 20.67
CA TYR A 472 32.45 -46.15 19.37
C TYR A 472 33.56 -46.46 18.35
N GLN A 473 33.41 -47.64 17.78
CA GLN A 473 34.25 -48.28 16.79
C GLN A 473 34.35 -47.46 15.50
N ARG A 474 35.56 -47.50 14.91
CA ARG A 474 35.84 -47.20 13.50
C ARG A 474 34.95 -48.04 12.56
N LEU A 475 34.58 -47.43 11.42
CA LEU A 475 34.80 -47.86 10.02
C LEU A 475 33.77 -47.17 9.09
N PRO A 476 33.97 -47.09 7.76
CA PRO A 476 35.07 -46.48 7.03
C PRO A 476 34.58 -45.50 5.93
N SER A 477 35.56 -44.87 5.28
CA SER A 477 35.52 -43.87 4.21
C SER A 477 35.07 -44.35 2.81
N ARG A 478 34.26 -43.49 2.12
CA ARG A 478 34.09 -43.17 0.66
C ARG A 478 33.88 -44.33 -0.36
N PRO A 479 33.28 -44.12 -1.57
CA PRO A 479 33.54 -43.07 -2.58
C PRO A 479 32.27 -42.41 -3.21
N GLU A 480 32.25 -41.13 -3.58
CA GLU A 480 32.68 -40.53 -4.86
C GLU A 480 32.00 -41.11 -6.13
N LYS A 481 31.10 -40.32 -6.74
CA LYS A 481 30.57 -40.33 -8.13
C LYS A 481 29.44 -39.27 -8.19
N ALA A 482 29.10 -38.59 -9.27
CA ALA A 482 29.71 -38.17 -10.53
C ALA A 482 28.63 -37.25 -11.15
N GLU A 483 29.02 -36.13 -11.74
CA GLU A 483 28.13 -35.30 -12.57
C GLU A 483 27.66 -36.06 -13.82
N PRO A 484 26.55 -35.62 -14.43
CA PRO A 484 26.63 -35.37 -15.87
C PRO A 484 25.91 -34.10 -16.36
N ASN A 485 26.60 -33.43 -17.29
CA ASN A 485 26.18 -32.65 -18.45
C ASN A 485 24.66 -32.45 -18.73
N ALA A 486 24.33 -31.20 -19.03
CA ALA A 486 23.37 -30.80 -20.07
C ALA A 486 24.14 -29.84 -21.02
N GLY A 487 24.08 -29.92 -22.35
CA GLY A 487 22.97 -30.36 -23.19
C GLY A 487 22.21 -29.13 -23.65
#